data_AF-Q2PYV3-F1
#
_entry.id   AF-Q2PYV3-F1
#
_cell.length_a   1.000
_cell.length_b   1.000
_cell.length_c   1.000
_cell.angle_alpha   90.00
_cell.angle_beta   90.00
_cell.angle_gamma   90.00
#
_symmetry.space_group_name_H-M   'P 1'
#
loop_
_entity.id
_entity.type
_entity.pdbx_description
1 polymer ?
#
loop_
_entity_poly.entity_id
_entity_poly.type
_entity_poly.pdbx_seq_one_letter_code
_entity_poly.pdbx_strand_id
1 'polypeptide(L)'
;MPVKVGGSYVSEAAYSFAKAQATDKKEDSGVMKSLSEKFPNLKFSVGTAPFAGTGTNNVSISPKILKQMEQDPEKRLEYEALIYDIANTDVTSVNTSESKLKAHGFIIEDDGGLRSWGIGEFTGGNKRQQSHLKRSEKKNWWQDMLGKPKEKKKKSALKELWKQVDTKKKETDPKKQDIPNAEKNPLIGLQNANDDVAAILKQNAEKIMAIPSNGNPALAKAYLQNTKAMGKSPNFASTNELTKYLQENFSMVKAGMAKISGKYLQKCLTDEESRLKLFDNLRVAEDAYNNRKDEVGFQGMQVTIDEDGEMTMTSSKTTVSINEDKRRRQIAAAATRGDMQSVVALLEQDLQQLEDGLRLNQCDAAEVEKAKKLLEQAKERMGRLPDRDASPAEQNAMTINMLI
;
A
#
# COMPACT_ATOMS: atom_id res chain seq x y z
N MET A 1 14.95 0.16 -1.25
CA MET A 1 15.01 -0.77 -2.41
C MET A 1 15.39 -2.17 -1.93
N PRO A 2 15.21 -3.29 -2.69
CA PRO A 2 15.73 -4.58 -2.25
C PRO A 2 17.26 -4.56 -2.18
N VAL A 3 17.79 -4.95 -1.02
CA VAL A 3 19.23 -5.08 -0.75
C VAL A 3 19.59 -6.56 -0.74
N LYS A 4 20.69 -6.91 -1.40
CA LYS A 4 21.18 -8.29 -1.39
C LYS A 4 21.99 -8.53 -0.11
N VAL A 5 21.58 -9.52 0.67
CA VAL A 5 22.25 -9.96 1.90
C VAL A 5 22.44 -11.47 1.79
N GLY A 6 23.70 -11.91 1.63
CA GLY A 6 24.01 -13.30 1.34
C GLY A 6 23.29 -13.83 0.08
N GLY A 7 22.51 -14.90 0.24
CA GLY A 7 21.70 -15.51 -0.82
C GLY A 7 20.32 -14.88 -1.04
N SER A 8 19.96 -13.85 -0.27
CA SER A 8 18.61 -13.28 -0.23
C SER A 8 18.57 -11.82 -0.65
N TYR A 9 17.47 -11.40 -1.28
CA TYR A 9 17.08 -10.00 -1.39
C TYR A 9 16.04 -9.69 -0.32
N VAL A 10 16.37 -8.74 0.55
CA VAL A 10 15.57 -8.28 1.68
C VAL A 10 15.33 -6.78 1.56
N SER A 11 14.39 -6.24 2.33
CA SER A 11 14.21 -4.79 2.39
C SER A 11 15.44 -4.10 2.99
N GLU A 12 15.66 -2.85 2.61
CA GLU A 12 16.74 -2.02 3.18
C GLU A 12 16.57 -1.80 4.69
N ALA A 13 15.32 -1.80 5.17
CA ALA A 13 14.98 -1.75 6.59
C ALA A 13 15.40 -3.05 7.30
N ALA A 14 15.10 -4.21 6.71
CA ALA A 14 15.53 -5.51 7.21
C ALA A 14 17.05 -5.61 7.32
N TYR A 15 17.78 -5.17 6.29
CA TYR A 15 19.24 -5.16 6.32
C TYR A 15 19.80 -4.24 7.41
N SER A 16 19.28 -3.02 7.51
CA SER A 16 19.70 -2.05 8.53
C SER A 16 19.41 -2.55 9.95
N PHE A 17 18.24 -3.15 10.17
CA PHE A 17 17.86 -3.74 11.45
C PHE A 17 18.81 -4.87 11.84
N ALA A 18 19.02 -5.84 10.96
CA ALA A 18 19.90 -6.96 11.23
C ALA A 18 21.35 -6.50 11.49
N LYS A 19 21.81 -5.46 10.77
CA LYS A 19 23.16 -4.91 10.96
C LYS A 19 23.32 -4.19 12.30
N ALA A 20 22.31 -3.44 12.74
CA ALA A 20 22.30 -2.80 14.06
C ALA A 20 22.29 -3.84 15.19
N GLN A 21 21.53 -4.93 15.02
CA GLN A 21 21.49 -6.03 15.97
C GLN A 21 22.80 -6.84 16.01
N ALA A 22 23.54 -6.90 14.91
CA ALA A 22 24.85 -7.56 14.86
C ALA A 22 25.95 -6.76 15.61
N THR A 23 25.76 -5.45 15.84
CA THR A 23 26.72 -4.61 16.56
C THR A 23 26.57 -4.63 18.08
N ASP A 24 25.41 -5.04 18.60
CA ASP A 24 25.18 -5.25 20.03
C ASP A 24 25.68 -6.65 20.44
N LYS A 25 26.72 -6.71 21.29
CA LYS A 25 27.51 -7.93 21.54
C LYS A 25 26.83 -9.01 22.40
N LYS A 26 27.18 -10.27 22.06
CA LYS A 26 27.13 -11.56 22.77
C LYS A 26 25.77 -12.00 23.32
N GLU A 27 25.06 -12.73 22.48
CA GLU A 27 23.94 -13.56 22.92
C GLU A 27 24.46 -14.90 23.48
N ASP A 28 24.47 -15.04 24.80
CA ASP A 28 24.70 -16.33 25.48
C ASP A 28 23.46 -17.25 25.42
N SER A 29 22.33 -16.73 24.93
CA SER A 29 21.09 -17.47 24.69
C SER A 29 21.03 -17.96 23.25
N GLY A 30 20.88 -19.27 23.04
CA GLY A 30 20.85 -19.87 21.70
C GLY A 30 19.92 -19.18 20.70
N VAL A 31 20.26 -19.25 19.41
CA VAL A 31 19.68 -18.48 18.29
C VAL A 31 18.14 -18.42 18.28
N MET A 32 17.47 -19.54 18.60
CA MET A 32 16.01 -19.58 18.60
C MET A 32 15.38 -18.67 19.66
N LYS A 33 16.02 -18.57 20.83
CA LYS A 33 15.55 -17.74 21.93
C LYS A 33 15.73 -16.26 21.59
N SER A 34 16.86 -15.88 21.01
CA SER A 34 17.08 -14.50 20.60
C SER A 34 16.18 -14.07 19.44
N LEU A 35 15.88 -14.96 18.50
CA LEU A 35 14.87 -14.69 17.47
C LEU A 35 13.49 -14.44 18.08
N SER A 36 13.11 -15.22 19.09
CA SER A 36 11.82 -15.04 19.79
C SER A 36 11.75 -13.73 20.57
N GLU A 37 12.87 -13.29 21.16
CA GLU A 37 12.98 -12.00 21.87
C GLU A 37 12.96 -10.81 20.90
N LYS A 38 13.64 -10.93 19.75
CA LYS A 38 13.68 -9.88 18.71
C LYS A 38 12.34 -9.72 17.98
N PHE A 39 11.60 -10.82 17.82
CA PHE A 39 10.33 -10.86 17.09
C PHE A 39 9.21 -11.48 17.94
N PRO A 40 8.76 -10.80 19.02
CA PRO A 40 7.78 -11.35 19.95
C PRO A 40 6.39 -11.56 19.34
N ASN A 41 6.12 -10.95 18.18
CA ASN A 41 4.89 -11.12 17.41
C ASN A 41 4.87 -12.40 16.57
N LEU A 42 6.01 -13.08 16.39
CA LEU A 42 6.14 -14.31 15.63
C LEU A 42 6.09 -15.53 16.54
N LYS A 43 5.40 -16.58 16.08
CA LYS A 43 5.38 -17.90 16.71
C LYS A 43 6.39 -18.79 16.01
N PHE A 44 7.57 -18.94 16.61
CA PHE A 44 8.62 -19.77 16.03
C PHE A 44 8.45 -21.25 16.34
N SER A 45 8.69 -22.09 15.34
CA SER A 45 8.80 -23.55 15.49
C SER A 45 10.05 -24.07 14.79
N VAL A 46 10.54 -25.23 15.23
CA VAL A 46 11.68 -25.91 14.59
C VAL A 46 11.15 -27.02 13.69
N GLY A 47 11.57 -27.01 12.42
CA GLY A 47 11.21 -28.02 11.43
C GLY A 47 10.68 -27.44 10.12
N THR A 48 10.37 -28.33 9.17
CA THR A 48 9.92 -27.98 7.81
C THR A 48 8.55 -28.57 7.46
N ALA A 49 7.86 -29.14 8.45
CA ALA A 49 6.52 -29.68 8.29
C ALA A 49 5.51 -28.54 8.03
N PRO A 50 4.71 -28.61 6.95
CA PRO A 50 3.73 -27.58 6.66
C PRO A 50 2.52 -27.66 7.62
N PHE A 51 1.84 -26.52 7.82
CA PHE A 51 0.56 -26.41 8.57
C PHE A 51 0.63 -26.65 10.08
N ALA A 52 1.75 -26.33 10.74
CA ALA A 52 1.82 -26.31 12.19
C ALA A 52 1.45 -24.92 12.72
N GLY A 53 0.45 -24.85 13.61
CA GLY A 53 0.10 -23.64 14.36
C GLY A 53 -1.30 -23.07 14.09
N THR A 54 -1.69 -22.12 14.94
CA THR A 54 -2.95 -21.36 14.85
C THR A 54 -2.65 -19.86 14.77
N GLY A 55 -3.41 -19.12 13.97
CA GLY A 55 -3.17 -17.71 13.68
C GLY A 55 -2.23 -17.48 12.49
N THR A 56 -1.84 -16.23 12.24
CA THR A 56 -1.19 -15.80 10.98
C THR A 56 0.30 -15.54 11.08
N ASN A 57 0.89 -15.62 12.27
CA ASN A 57 2.27 -15.21 12.54
C ASN A 57 3.21 -16.41 12.77
N ASN A 58 2.95 -17.56 12.13
CA ASN A 58 3.75 -18.75 12.35
C ASN A 58 5.01 -18.72 11.47
N VAL A 59 6.18 -19.01 12.06
CA VAL A 59 7.44 -19.12 11.32
C VAL A 59 8.14 -20.40 11.74
N SER A 60 8.32 -21.31 10.79
CA SER A 60 9.05 -22.54 11.02
C SER A 60 10.43 -22.46 10.39
N ILE A 61 11.48 -22.76 11.16
CA ILE A 61 12.86 -22.70 10.70
C ILE A 61 13.44 -24.10 10.72
N SER A 62 14.04 -24.47 9.59
CA SER A 62 14.89 -25.64 9.44
C SER A 62 15.96 -25.72 10.56
N PRO A 63 16.15 -26.89 11.21
CA PRO A 63 17.23 -27.10 12.18
C PRO A 63 18.62 -26.81 11.58
N LYS A 64 18.79 -27.10 10.29
CA LYS A 64 20.04 -26.85 9.56
C LYS A 64 20.32 -25.36 9.42
N ILE A 65 19.29 -24.55 9.14
CA ILE A 65 19.41 -23.10 9.09
C ILE A 65 19.70 -22.50 10.46
N LEU A 66 19.03 -22.97 11.52
CA LEU A 66 19.34 -22.52 12.88
C LEU A 66 20.80 -22.77 13.26
N LYS A 67 21.33 -23.95 12.91
CA LYS A 67 22.75 -24.28 13.11
C LYS A 67 23.68 -23.39 12.28
N GLN A 68 23.30 -23.04 11.05
CA GLN A 68 24.08 -22.09 10.24
C GLN A 68 24.09 -20.68 10.84
N MET A 69 22.96 -20.20 11.36
CA MET A 69 22.88 -18.90 12.03
C MET A 69 23.71 -18.86 13.32
N GLU A 70 23.87 -20.01 13.99
CA GLU A 70 24.71 -20.13 15.19
C GLU A 70 26.21 -20.12 14.84
N GLN A 71 26.59 -20.73 13.72
CA GLN A 71 27.99 -20.91 13.32
C GLN A 71 28.55 -19.77 12.46
N ASP A 72 27.69 -19.08 11.71
CA ASP A 72 28.08 -18.08 10.72
C ASP A 72 27.31 -16.76 10.95
N PRO A 73 27.99 -15.70 11.42
CA PRO A 73 27.40 -14.38 11.63
C PRO A 73 26.82 -13.74 10.35
N GLU A 74 27.35 -14.03 9.17
CA GLU A 74 26.82 -13.51 7.91
C GLU A 74 25.52 -14.22 7.54
N LYS A 75 25.44 -15.52 7.77
CA LYS A 75 24.19 -16.29 7.63
C LYS A 75 23.15 -15.83 8.63
N ARG A 76 23.58 -15.56 9.86
CA ARG A 76 22.73 -15.00 10.88
C ARG A 76 22.13 -13.65 10.45
N LEU A 77 22.95 -12.75 9.94
CA LEU A 77 22.52 -11.46 9.40
C LEU A 77 21.51 -11.64 8.25
N GLU A 78 21.79 -12.54 7.31
CA GLU A 78 20.89 -12.86 6.19
C GLU A 78 19.50 -13.31 6.68
N TYR A 79 19.44 -14.27 7.61
CA TYR A 79 18.18 -14.83 8.08
C TYR A 79 17.45 -13.92 9.06
N GLU A 80 18.14 -13.13 9.89
CA GLU A 80 17.51 -12.11 10.73
C GLU A 80 16.85 -11.02 9.87
N ALA A 81 17.52 -10.57 8.81
CA ALA A 81 16.92 -9.64 7.86
C ALA A 81 15.70 -10.27 7.15
N LEU A 82 15.79 -11.54 6.75
CA LEU A 82 14.65 -12.24 6.14
C LEU A 82 13.46 -12.36 7.10
N ILE A 83 13.71 -12.72 8.36
CA ILE A 83 12.69 -12.86 9.40
C ILE A 83 12.05 -11.50 9.71
N TYR A 84 12.82 -10.42 9.66
CA TYR A 84 12.27 -9.08 9.76
C TYR A 84 11.25 -8.81 8.65
N ASP A 85 11.59 -9.10 7.38
CA ASP A 85 10.62 -8.91 6.29
C ASP A 85 9.38 -9.80 6.46
N ILE A 86 9.56 -11.05 6.92
CA ILE A 86 8.44 -11.96 7.24
C ILE A 86 7.53 -11.38 8.33
N ALA A 87 8.12 -10.87 9.42
CA ALA A 87 7.38 -10.27 10.54
C ALA A 87 6.57 -9.05 10.14
N ASN A 88 6.98 -8.37 9.06
CA ASN A 88 6.38 -7.14 8.56
C ASN A 88 5.59 -7.34 7.25
N THR A 89 5.38 -8.58 6.81
CA THR A 89 4.55 -8.89 5.64
C THR A 89 3.10 -9.08 6.07
N ASP A 90 2.19 -8.22 5.57
CA ASP A 90 0.75 -8.37 5.82
C ASP A 90 0.11 -9.41 4.89
N VAL A 91 -0.01 -10.62 5.41
CA VAL A 91 -0.56 -11.79 4.72
C VAL A 91 -2.09 -11.81 4.68
N THR A 92 -2.76 -10.90 5.40
CA THR A 92 -4.23 -10.82 5.45
C THR A 92 -4.83 -10.11 4.23
N SER A 93 -4.02 -9.25 3.59
CA SER A 93 -4.38 -8.47 2.40
C SER A 93 -4.51 -9.28 1.09
N VAL A 94 -4.10 -10.55 1.09
CA VAL A 94 -4.09 -11.43 -0.09
C VAL A 94 -5.47 -12.08 -0.36
N ASN A 95 -6.44 -11.93 0.56
CA ASN A 95 -7.75 -12.57 0.41
C ASN A 95 -8.72 -11.76 -0.45
N THR A 96 -9.11 -12.36 -1.58
CA THR A 96 -10.35 -12.05 -2.28
C THR A 96 -11.54 -12.23 -1.33
N SER A 97 -12.51 -11.33 -1.46
CA SER A 97 -13.70 -11.01 -0.64
C SER A 97 -14.65 -12.15 -0.19
N GLU A 98 -14.26 -13.42 -0.31
CA GLU A 98 -15.11 -14.59 -0.02
C GLU A 98 -14.51 -15.61 0.99
N SER A 99 -13.32 -15.39 1.56
CA SER A 99 -12.70 -16.39 2.48
C SER A 99 -12.03 -15.76 3.70
N LYS A 100 -12.29 -16.35 4.89
CA LYS A 100 -11.66 -15.94 6.16
C LYS A 100 -10.36 -16.71 6.34
N LEU A 101 -9.23 -16.02 6.47
CA LEU A 101 -7.94 -16.66 6.74
C LEU A 101 -7.92 -17.20 8.18
N LYS A 102 -7.70 -18.50 8.34
CA LYS A 102 -7.70 -19.20 9.65
C LYS A 102 -6.31 -19.34 10.23
N ALA A 103 -5.34 -19.67 9.37
CA ALA A 103 -3.94 -19.76 9.76
C ALA A 103 -3.04 -19.44 8.58
N HIS A 104 -1.89 -18.85 8.86
CA HIS A 104 -0.85 -18.55 7.89
C HIS A 104 0.52 -18.70 8.54
N GLY A 105 1.51 -19.09 7.75
CA GLY A 105 2.88 -19.01 8.17
C GLY A 105 3.90 -19.12 7.05
N PHE A 106 5.16 -18.98 7.45
CA PHE A 106 6.32 -19.12 6.59
C PHE A 106 7.20 -20.28 7.07
N ILE A 107 7.89 -20.91 6.12
CA ILE A 107 8.83 -22.01 6.37
C ILE A 107 10.14 -21.65 5.69
N ILE A 108 11.22 -21.63 6.46
CA ILE A 108 12.59 -21.51 5.97
C ILE A 108 13.17 -22.92 5.86
N GLU A 109 13.44 -23.37 4.64
CA GLU A 109 13.81 -24.75 4.30
C GLU A 109 15.33 -25.00 4.42
N ASP A 110 15.74 -26.27 4.33
CA ASP A 110 17.14 -26.71 4.51
C ASP A 110 18.12 -26.21 3.43
N ASP A 111 17.59 -25.84 2.27
CA ASP A 111 18.30 -25.18 1.17
C ASP A 111 18.26 -23.65 1.29
N GLY A 112 17.62 -23.14 2.35
CA GLY A 112 17.34 -21.74 2.56
C GLY A 112 16.14 -21.22 1.76
N GLY A 113 15.40 -22.07 1.06
CA GLY A 113 14.15 -21.70 0.41
C GLY A 113 13.15 -21.07 1.39
N LEU A 114 12.31 -20.17 0.89
CA LEU A 114 11.19 -19.62 1.65
C LEU A 114 9.89 -20.15 1.07
N ARG A 115 9.05 -20.75 1.91
CA ARG A 115 7.73 -21.22 1.53
C ARG A 115 6.67 -20.56 2.40
N SER A 116 5.61 -20.07 1.78
CA SER A 116 4.44 -19.51 2.46
C SER A 116 3.30 -20.52 2.42
N TRP A 117 2.56 -20.68 3.52
CA TRP A 117 1.40 -21.56 3.61
C TRP A 117 0.23 -20.86 4.27
N GLY A 118 -0.99 -21.20 3.85
CA GLY A 118 -2.22 -20.63 4.39
C GLY A 118 -3.34 -21.67 4.47
N ILE A 119 -4.24 -21.47 5.43
CA ILE A 119 -5.48 -22.23 5.62
C ILE A 119 -6.64 -21.22 5.59
N GLY A 120 -7.45 -21.26 4.55
CA GLY A 120 -8.68 -20.48 4.43
C GLY A 120 -9.90 -21.28 4.88
N GLU A 121 -10.83 -20.62 5.55
CA GLU A 121 -12.14 -21.15 5.93
C GLU A 121 -13.17 -20.82 4.85
N PHE A 122 -13.84 -21.85 4.32
CA PHE A 122 -14.89 -21.75 3.32
C PHE A 122 -16.16 -22.42 3.84
N THR A 123 -17.31 -22.06 3.25
CA THR A 123 -18.63 -22.64 3.58
C THR A 123 -18.71 -24.16 3.43
N GLY A 124 -17.75 -24.80 2.76
CA GLY A 124 -17.62 -26.25 2.61
C GLY A 124 -16.40 -26.90 3.28
N GLY A 125 -15.68 -26.20 4.16
CA GLY A 125 -14.51 -26.73 4.89
C GLY A 125 -13.23 -25.90 4.76
N ASN A 126 -12.11 -26.41 5.27
CA ASN A 126 -10.82 -25.71 5.25
C ASN A 126 -10.05 -26.02 3.96
N LYS A 127 -9.60 -24.98 3.23
CA LYS A 127 -8.72 -25.14 2.07
C LYS A 127 -7.29 -24.76 2.44
N ARG A 128 -6.34 -25.63 2.10
CA ARG A 128 -4.90 -25.42 2.34
C ARG A 128 -4.20 -24.98 1.06
N GLN A 129 -3.31 -24.01 1.17
CA GLN A 129 -2.48 -23.53 0.06
C GLN A 129 -1.04 -23.37 0.52
N GLN A 130 -0.10 -23.57 -0.40
CA GLN A 130 1.32 -23.29 -0.18
C GLN A 130 1.94 -22.75 -1.48
N SER A 131 2.97 -21.93 -1.34
CA SER A 131 3.70 -21.36 -2.47
C SER A 131 5.17 -21.15 -2.11
N HIS A 132 6.07 -21.55 -3.01
CA HIS A 132 7.49 -21.24 -2.87
C HIS A 132 7.75 -19.80 -3.31
N LEU A 133 8.52 -19.09 -2.51
CA LEU A 133 8.86 -17.68 -2.69
C LEU A 133 10.34 -17.57 -3.05
N LYS A 134 10.62 -16.92 -4.17
CA LYS A 134 11.98 -16.78 -4.68
C LYS A 134 12.68 -15.59 -4.04
N ARG A 135 13.43 -15.83 -2.97
CA ARG A 135 14.22 -14.80 -2.28
C ARG A 135 15.50 -14.38 -3.01
N SER A 136 15.97 -15.16 -3.98
CA SER A 136 17.24 -14.92 -4.70
C SER A 136 17.10 -13.96 -5.90
N GLU A 137 15.88 -13.62 -6.31
CA GLU A 137 15.63 -12.66 -7.39
C GLU A 137 15.61 -11.22 -6.82
N LYS A 138 16.10 -10.24 -7.59
CA LYS A 138 16.06 -8.80 -7.21
C LYS A 138 14.63 -8.26 -7.06
N LYS A 139 13.61 -9.03 -7.44
CA LYS A 139 12.22 -8.71 -7.19
C LYS A 139 11.91 -9.08 -5.74
N ASN A 140 11.30 -8.14 -5.03
CA ASN A 140 10.81 -8.32 -3.68
C ASN A 140 9.91 -9.55 -3.59
N TRP A 141 10.35 -10.62 -2.93
CA TRP A 141 9.61 -11.88 -2.87
C TRP A 141 8.21 -11.70 -2.26
N TRP A 142 8.03 -10.71 -1.38
CA TRP A 142 6.73 -10.34 -0.82
C TRP A 142 5.76 -9.75 -1.85
N GLN A 143 6.25 -9.14 -2.94
CA GLN A 143 5.38 -8.65 -4.03
C GLN A 143 4.77 -9.78 -4.86
N ASP A 144 5.45 -10.92 -4.96
CA ASP A 144 4.89 -12.10 -5.61
C ASP A 144 3.76 -12.71 -4.76
N MET A 145 3.77 -12.48 -3.45
CA MET A 145 2.74 -12.93 -2.51
C MET A 145 1.53 -11.99 -2.46
N LEU A 146 1.72 -10.67 -2.52
CA LEU A 146 0.65 -9.68 -2.35
C LEU A 146 -0.23 -9.45 -3.60
N GLY A 147 0.10 -10.09 -4.73
CA GLY A 147 -0.63 -9.95 -5.98
C GLY A 147 -0.41 -8.57 -6.62
N LYS A 148 -0.12 -8.52 -7.93
CA LYS A 148 -0.18 -7.26 -8.68
C LYS A 148 -1.63 -6.96 -9.05
N PRO A 149 -2.15 -5.73 -8.90
CA PRO A 149 -3.30 -5.32 -9.71
C PRO A 149 -2.90 -5.52 -11.18
N LYS A 150 -3.74 -6.20 -11.96
CA LYS A 150 -3.47 -6.51 -13.37
C LYS A 150 -3.42 -5.22 -14.20
N GLU A 151 -2.28 -4.54 -14.25
CA GLU A 151 -2.04 -3.48 -15.24
C GLU A 151 -1.79 -4.10 -16.62
N LYS A 152 -2.72 -3.85 -17.54
CA LYS A 152 -2.55 -4.15 -18.97
C LYS A 152 -1.44 -3.26 -19.55
N LYS A 153 -0.40 -3.91 -20.11
CA LYS A 153 0.67 -3.45 -21.02
C LYS A 153 0.75 -1.92 -21.32
N LYS A 154 1.66 -1.21 -20.63
CA LYS A 154 2.31 0.06 -21.10
C LYS A 154 3.85 -0.08 -21.16
N LYS A 155 4.37 -1.22 -21.62
CA LYS A 155 5.83 -1.49 -21.65
C LYS A 155 6.60 -0.85 -22.83
N SER A 156 5.93 -0.27 -23.82
CA SER A 156 6.61 0.32 -25.00
C SER A 156 7.07 1.76 -24.78
N ALA A 157 6.22 2.63 -24.20
CA ALA A 157 6.52 4.07 -24.07
C ALA A 157 7.66 4.38 -23.08
N LEU A 158 7.80 3.60 -22.00
CA LEU A 158 8.88 3.81 -21.04
C LEU A 158 10.25 3.48 -21.65
N LYS A 159 10.33 2.45 -22.49
CA LYS A 159 11.60 1.98 -23.08
C LYS A 159 12.19 2.97 -24.10
N GLU A 160 11.35 3.83 -24.69
CA GLU A 160 11.77 4.93 -25.58
C GLU A 160 12.27 6.14 -24.80
N LEU A 161 11.66 6.46 -23.64
CA LEU A 161 12.11 7.54 -22.76
C LEU A 161 13.50 7.29 -22.15
N TRP A 162 13.81 6.04 -21.76
CA TRP A 162 15.14 5.71 -21.22
C TRP A 162 16.27 5.83 -22.28
N LYS A 163 15.98 5.57 -23.56
CA LYS A 163 16.96 5.73 -24.65
C LYS A 163 17.33 7.19 -24.94
N GLN A 164 16.41 8.13 -24.72
CA GLN A 164 16.67 9.57 -24.91
C GLN A 164 17.45 10.20 -23.74
N VAL A 165 17.37 9.61 -22.54
CA VAL A 165 18.10 10.07 -21.36
C VAL A 165 19.57 9.59 -21.39
N ASP A 166 19.83 8.39 -21.90
CA ASP A 166 21.20 7.85 -22.02
C ASP A 166 22.03 8.52 -23.13
N THR A 167 21.37 9.08 -24.15
CA THR A 167 22.04 9.83 -25.22
C THR A 167 22.46 11.23 -24.75
N LYS A 168 21.70 11.88 -23.87
CA LYS A 168 22.05 13.20 -23.31
C LYS A 168 23.13 13.17 -22.23
N LYS A 169 23.40 12.02 -21.59
CA LYS A 169 24.46 11.89 -20.57
C LYS A 169 25.88 11.72 -21.14
N LYS A 170 26.03 11.49 -22.44
CA LYS A 170 27.35 11.28 -23.07
C LYS A 170 28.02 12.57 -23.59
N GLU A 171 27.37 13.73 -23.49
CA GLU A 171 27.87 14.98 -24.10
C GLU A 171 28.45 16.02 -23.13
N THR A 172 28.58 15.75 -21.83
CA THR A 172 29.21 16.71 -20.90
C THR A 172 30.18 16.03 -19.94
N ASP A 173 31.46 16.20 -20.24
CA ASP A 173 32.61 15.91 -19.38
C ASP A 173 33.54 17.13 -19.44
N PRO A 174 34.07 17.63 -18.30
CA PRO A 174 35.49 17.97 -18.32
C PRO A 174 36.26 17.65 -17.03
N LYS A 175 37.28 16.79 -17.19
CA LYS A 175 38.71 16.87 -16.82
C LYS A 175 39.20 17.52 -15.50
N LYS A 176 40.10 16.73 -14.86
CA LYS A 176 41.05 16.93 -13.75
C LYS A 176 41.96 18.18 -13.79
N GLN A 177 42.44 18.61 -12.60
CA GLN A 177 43.79 19.15 -12.37
C GLN A 177 44.27 18.95 -10.90
N ASP A 178 45.60 18.95 -10.72
CA ASP A 178 46.42 18.35 -9.64
C ASP A 178 46.82 19.26 -8.42
N ILE A 179 47.12 18.57 -7.30
CA ILE A 179 47.83 18.76 -5.98
C ILE A 179 48.68 20.04 -5.68
N PRO A 180 48.95 20.45 -4.39
CA PRO A 180 49.93 19.77 -3.51
C PRO A 180 49.67 19.77 -1.97
N ASN A 181 50.51 18.97 -1.29
CA ASN A 181 50.59 18.51 0.10
C ASN A 181 50.99 19.62 1.13
N ALA A 182 50.42 19.64 2.35
CA ALA A 182 51.05 20.22 3.57
C ALA A 182 50.29 19.86 4.89
N GLU A 183 51.05 19.88 5.97
CA GLU A 183 50.86 19.26 7.29
C GLU A 183 49.80 19.85 8.26
N LYS A 184 49.33 18.96 9.17
CA LYS A 184 48.98 19.16 10.61
C LYS A 184 47.89 20.18 11.00
N ASN A 185 46.70 19.68 11.38
CA ASN A 185 46.11 19.91 12.73
C ASN A 185 44.86 19.01 12.96
N PRO A 186 44.79 18.13 13.99
CA PRO A 186 43.69 17.16 14.13
C PRO A 186 42.37 17.72 14.72
N LEU A 187 42.27 19.01 15.04
CA LEU A 187 41.08 19.56 15.74
C LEU A 187 40.03 20.23 14.84
N ILE A 188 40.30 20.46 13.55
CA ILE A 188 39.33 21.11 12.63
C ILE A 188 38.50 20.08 11.85
N GLY A 189 38.96 18.83 11.75
CA GLY A 189 38.25 17.75 11.03
C GLY A 189 37.01 17.18 11.72
N LEU A 190 36.83 17.45 13.02
CA LEU A 190 35.71 16.93 13.82
C LEU A 190 34.44 17.79 13.76
N GLN A 191 34.54 19.07 13.40
CA GLN A 191 33.37 19.95 13.22
C GLN A 191 32.78 19.82 11.81
N ASN A 192 33.62 19.80 10.77
CA ASN A 192 33.15 19.71 9.39
C ASN A 192 32.55 18.34 9.02
N ALA A 193 33.01 17.25 9.65
CA ALA A 193 32.43 15.91 9.46
C ALA A 193 31.06 15.75 10.12
N ASN A 194 30.76 16.52 11.17
CA ASN A 194 29.45 16.49 11.84
C ASN A 194 28.39 17.24 11.02
N ASP A 195 28.77 18.34 10.35
CA ASP A 195 27.83 19.09 9.50
C ASP A 195 27.49 18.32 8.21
N ASP A 196 28.45 17.60 7.62
CA ASP A 196 28.22 16.75 6.44
C ASP A 196 27.38 15.50 6.78
N VAL A 197 27.61 14.88 7.94
CA VAL A 197 26.78 13.74 8.40
C VAL A 197 25.36 14.20 8.76
N ALA A 198 25.21 15.36 9.38
CA ALA A 198 23.89 15.96 9.65
C ALA A 198 23.15 16.32 8.36
N ALA A 199 23.84 16.86 7.35
CA ALA A 199 23.27 17.15 6.04
C ALA A 199 22.84 15.88 5.30
N ILE A 200 23.66 14.82 5.33
CA ILE A 200 23.35 13.52 4.73
C ILE A 200 22.17 12.84 5.45
N LEU A 201 22.12 12.90 6.79
CA LEU A 201 20.99 12.39 7.57
C LEU A 201 19.70 13.17 7.28
N LYS A 202 19.77 14.49 7.16
CA LYS A 202 18.63 15.35 6.80
C LYS A 202 18.12 15.05 5.40
N GLN A 203 19.02 14.90 4.44
CA GLN A 203 18.70 14.56 3.05
C GLN A 203 18.14 13.13 2.91
N ASN A 204 18.58 12.19 3.77
CA ASN A 204 18.02 10.84 3.82
C ASN A 204 16.68 10.79 4.55
N ALA A 205 16.46 11.61 5.58
CA ALA A 205 15.18 11.72 6.27
C ALA A 205 14.10 12.37 5.40
N GLU A 206 14.44 13.39 4.61
CA GLU A 206 13.53 13.97 3.60
C GLU A 206 13.16 12.93 2.53
N LYS A 207 14.11 12.07 2.13
CA LYS A 207 13.85 10.96 1.20
C LYS A 207 13.00 9.85 1.82
N ILE A 208 13.12 9.61 3.12
CA ILE A 208 12.27 8.65 3.85
C ILE A 208 10.85 9.21 4.01
N MET A 209 10.71 10.50 4.39
CA MET A 209 9.44 11.24 4.47
C MET A 209 8.67 11.33 3.14
N ALA A 210 9.33 11.11 2.01
CA ALA A 210 8.71 11.05 0.68
C ALA A 210 8.22 9.65 0.28
N ILE A 211 8.41 8.62 1.13
CA ILE A 211 7.96 7.25 0.87
C ILE A 211 6.54 7.11 1.43
N PRO A 212 5.52 6.84 0.59
CA PRO A 212 4.14 6.70 1.05
C PRO A 212 4.02 5.54 2.05
N SER A 213 3.58 5.87 3.25
CA SER A 213 3.15 4.96 4.30
C SER A 213 1.85 4.31 3.85
N ASN A 214 1.94 3.22 3.09
CA ASN A 214 0.80 2.40 2.69
C ASN A 214 0.20 1.64 3.90
N GLY A 215 -0.20 2.35 4.94
CA GLY A 215 -0.84 1.79 6.13
C GLY A 215 0.07 0.86 6.96
N ASN A 216 1.40 0.99 6.88
CA ASN A 216 2.34 0.09 7.54
C ASN A 216 2.69 0.58 8.97
N PRO A 217 2.25 -0.09 10.05
CA PRO A 217 2.52 0.30 11.43
C PRO A 217 4.00 0.20 11.82
N ALA A 218 4.78 -0.60 11.11
CA ALA A 218 6.23 -0.74 11.33
C ALA A 218 7.01 0.43 10.71
N LEU A 219 6.49 1.04 9.64
CA LEU A 219 7.04 2.26 9.05
C LEU A 219 6.77 3.45 9.97
N ALA A 220 5.56 3.52 10.58
CA ALA A 220 5.26 4.44 11.67
C ALA A 220 6.22 4.22 12.88
N LYS A 221 6.43 2.98 13.34
CA LYS A 221 7.43 2.69 14.38
C LYS A 221 8.87 3.06 13.99
N ALA A 222 9.25 2.89 12.73
CA ALA A 222 10.56 3.31 12.22
C ALA A 222 10.68 4.85 12.13
N TYR A 223 9.58 5.56 11.84
CA TYR A 223 9.50 7.02 11.95
C TYR A 223 9.65 7.48 13.41
N LEU A 224 9.00 6.81 14.37
CA LEU A 224 9.16 7.00 15.82
C LEU A 224 10.61 6.81 16.30
N GLN A 225 11.33 5.82 15.77
CA GLN A 225 12.73 5.57 16.13
C GLN A 225 13.70 6.56 15.44
N ASN A 226 13.39 7.01 14.22
CA ASN A 226 14.25 7.94 13.46
C ASN A 226 14.04 9.41 13.89
N THR A 227 12.82 9.79 14.28
CA THR A 227 12.55 11.10 14.92
C THR A 227 13.19 11.22 16.30
N LYS A 228 13.26 10.13 17.08
CA LYS A 228 14.12 10.03 18.27
C LYS A 228 15.61 10.18 17.94
N ALA A 229 16.08 9.63 16.82
CA ALA A 229 17.48 9.74 16.39
C ALA A 229 17.88 11.13 15.87
N MET A 230 16.92 11.96 15.42
CA MET A 230 17.17 13.32 14.93
C MET A 230 17.14 14.42 16.01
N GLY A 231 16.93 14.06 17.28
CA GLY A 231 17.18 14.96 18.40
C GLY A 231 16.48 16.32 18.28
N LYS A 232 15.14 16.31 18.25
CA LYS A 232 14.22 17.34 18.78
C LYS A 232 12.82 17.10 18.20
N SER A 233 11.99 16.33 18.89
CA SER A 233 10.55 16.60 18.82
C SER A 233 10.34 18.05 19.28
N PRO A 234 9.70 18.94 18.49
CA PRO A 234 9.33 20.25 18.99
C PRO A 234 8.51 20.09 20.27
N ASN A 235 8.90 20.81 21.31
CA ASN A 235 8.10 20.94 22.52
C ASN A 235 7.14 22.11 22.32
N PHE A 236 5.89 21.89 22.72
CA PHE A 236 4.82 22.87 22.56
C PHE A 236 4.39 23.35 23.95
N ALA A 237 4.28 24.67 24.12
CA ALA A 237 3.89 25.26 25.39
C ALA A 237 2.37 25.17 25.64
N SER A 238 1.57 24.96 24.59
CA SER A 238 0.12 24.86 24.70
C SER A 238 -0.50 24.01 23.59
N THR A 239 -1.74 23.56 23.82
CA THR A 239 -2.52 22.85 22.79
C THR A 239 -2.74 23.70 21.55
N ASN A 240 -2.88 25.02 21.69
CA ASN A 240 -3.07 25.93 20.56
C ASN A 240 -1.84 25.98 19.64
N GLU A 241 -0.65 25.97 20.23
CA GLU A 241 0.61 25.93 19.50
C GLU A 241 0.78 24.59 18.77
N LEU A 242 0.49 23.48 19.46
CA LEU A 242 0.48 22.15 18.85
C LEU A 242 -0.55 22.07 17.70
N THR A 243 -1.78 22.53 17.91
CA THR A 243 -2.83 22.53 16.87
C THR A 243 -2.41 23.39 15.67
N LYS A 244 -1.79 24.54 15.89
CA LYS A 244 -1.27 25.39 14.82
C LYS A 244 -0.18 24.68 14.03
N TYR A 245 0.78 24.04 14.72
CA TYR A 245 1.79 23.21 14.07
C TYR A 245 1.15 22.09 13.24
N LEU A 246 0.13 21.42 13.78
CA LEU A 246 -0.58 20.37 13.06
C LEU A 246 -1.27 20.88 11.79
N GLN A 247 -1.89 22.06 11.83
CA GLN A 247 -2.51 22.70 10.66
C GLN A 247 -1.48 23.16 9.60
N GLU A 248 -0.28 23.55 10.03
CA GLU A 248 0.79 23.98 9.12
C GLU A 248 1.49 22.79 8.45
N ASN A 249 1.58 21.65 9.13
CA ASN A 249 2.35 20.49 8.68
C ASN A 249 1.49 19.34 8.12
N PHE A 250 0.19 19.30 8.42
CA PHE A 250 -0.72 18.26 7.96
C PHE A 250 -1.93 18.88 7.25
N SER A 251 -1.97 18.69 5.94
CA SER A 251 -3.04 19.13 5.04
C SER A 251 -4.42 18.65 5.48
N MET A 252 -4.51 17.44 6.04
CA MET A 252 -5.78 16.89 6.53
C MET A 252 -6.32 17.59 7.78
N VAL A 253 -5.43 18.11 8.64
CA VAL A 253 -5.83 18.90 9.81
C VAL A 253 -6.24 20.29 9.36
N LYS A 254 -5.48 20.89 8.43
CA LYS A 254 -5.82 22.17 7.81
C LYS A 254 -7.18 22.16 7.11
N ALA A 255 -7.50 21.07 6.42
CA ALA A 255 -8.76 20.88 5.71
C ALA A 255 -9.94 20.49 6.64
N GLY A 256 -9.71 20.36 7.96
CA GLY A 256 -10.75 19.97 8.91
C GLY A 256 -11.19 18.49 8.80
N MET A 257 -10.40 17.66 8.12
CA MET A 257 -10.69 16.23 7.93
C MET A 257 -10.27 15.38 9.15
N ALA A 258 -9.38 15.91 10.00
CA ALA A 258 -8.95 15.27 11.24
C ALA A 258 -9.68 15.85 12.46
N LYS A 259 -10.29 14.97 13.26
CA LYS A 259 -10.84 15.27 14.59
C LYS A 259 -9.92 14.63 15.63
N ILE A 260 -9.27 15.45 16.44
CA ILE A 260 -8.32 14.98 17.46
C ILE A 260 -8.91 15.32 18.83
N SER A 261 -8.96 14.34 19.74
CA SER A 261 -9.41 14.57 21.10
C SER A 261 -8.57 15.65 21.80
N GLY A 262 -9.24 16.60 22.45
CA GLY A 262 -8.58 17.62 23.25
C GLY A 262 -7.78 17.04 24.42
N LYS A 263 -8.25 15.93 25.02
CA LYS A 263 -7.50 15.23 26.08
C LYS A 263 -6.22 14.59 25.54
N TYR A 264 -6.27 14.04 24.33
CA TYR A 264 -5.09 13.48 23.70
C TYR A 264 -4.08 14.56 23.29
N LEU A 265 -4.55 15.71 22.80
CA LEU A 265 -3.69 16.88 22.54
C LEU A 265 -3.00 17.38 23.81
N GLN A 266 -3.70 17.42 24.94
CA GLN A 266 -3.12 17.74 26.25
C GLN A 266 -2.02 16.74 26.63
N LYS A 267 -2.28 15.44 26.47
CA LYS A 267 -1.30 14.37 26.72
C LYS A 267 -0.03 14.54 25.87
N CYS A 268 -0.18 14.93 24.60
CA CYS A 268 0.95 15.17 23.68
C CYS A 268 1.84 16.35 24.07
N LEU A 269 1.41 17.24 24.97
CA LEU A 269 2.27 18.33 25.45
C LEU A 269 3.36 17.81 26.37
N THR A 270 3.03 16.83 27.22
CA THR A 270 3.93 16.28 28.25
C THR A 270 4.53 14.94 27.87
N ASP A 271 3.84 14.14 27.05
CA ASP A 271 4.29 12.83 26.61
C ASP A 271 4.73 12.86 25.15
N GLU A 272 6.05 12.76 24.97
CA GLU A 272 6.67 12.72 23.64
C GLU A 272 6.24 11.50 22.82
N GLU A 273 6.01 10.35 23.47
CA GLU A 273 5.62 9.13 22.75
C GLU A 273 4.20 9.26 22.16
N SER A 274 3.25 9.77 22.95
CA SER A 274 1.91 10.10 22.44
C SER A 274 1.96 11.15 21.33
N ARG A 275 2.83 12.17 21.44
CA ARG A 275 2.99 13.19 20.41
C ARG A 275 3.52 12.62 19.09
N LEU A 276 4.51 11.74 19.15
CA LEU A 276 5.04 11.07 17.97
C LEU A 276 3.99 10.13 17.35
N LYS A 277 3.25 9.37 18.17
CA LYS A 277 2.12 8.55 17.71
C LYS A 277 1.06 9.39 16.98
N LEU A 278 0.74 10.58 17.49
CA LEU A 278 -0.18 11.51 16.82
C LEU A 278 0.32 11.91 15.43
N PHE A 279 1.58 12.31 15.30
CA PHE A 279 2.16 12.71 14.01
C PHE A 279 2.16 11.56 13.01
N ASP A 280 2.48 10.34 13.46
CA ASP A 280 2.48 9.17 12.59
C ASP A 280 1.07 8.77 12.15
N ASN A 281 0.09 8.81 13.06
CA ASN A 281 -1.31 8.59 12.71
C ASN A 281 -1.77 9.56 11.60
N LEU A 282 -1.42 10.85 11.73
CA LEU A 282 -1.74 11.85 10.71
C LEU A 282 -1.01 11.59 9.39
N ARG A 283 0.27 11.19 9.40
CA ARG A 283 0.97 10.81 8.15
C ARG A 283 0.32 9.62 7.45
N VAL A 284 0.02 8.56 8.20
CA VAL A 284 -0.67 7.36 7.68
C VAL A 284 -1.99 7.75 7.04
N ALA A 285 -2.73 8.65 7.69
CA ALA A 285 -3.98 9.14 7.16
C ALA A 285 -3.81 10.02 5.90
N GLU A 286 -2.80 10.87 5.83
CA GLU A 286 -2.51 11.65 4.61
C GLU A 286 -2.14 10.75 3.44
N ASP A 287 -1.33 9.72 3.66
CA ASP A 287 -0.95 8.77 2.62
C ASP A 287 -2.16 7.98 2.12
N ALA A 288 -3.02 7.52 3.02
CA ALA A 288 -4.27 6.87 2.65
C ALA A 288 -5.21 7.80 1.86
N TYR A 289 -5.27 9.09 2.23
CA TYR A 289 -6.03 10.09 1.48
C TYR A 289 -5.43 10.27 0.08
N ASN A 290 -4.12 10.48 -0.01
CA ASN A 290 -3.42 10.72 -1.27
C ASN A 290 -3.52 9.54 -2.24
N ASN A 291 -3.58 8.32 -1.73
CA ASN A 291 -3.76 7.11 -2.53
C ASN A 291 -5.20 6.94 -3.07
N ARG A 292 -6.20 7.63 -2.47
CA ARG A 292 -7.63 7.43 -2.77
C ARG A 292 -8.31 8.67 -3.34
N LYS A 293 -7.73 9.86 -3.21
CA LYS A 293 -8.33 11.12 -3.66
C LYS A 293 -8.65 11.15 -5.16
N ASP A 294 -7.88 10.40 -5.94
CA ASP A 294 -8.04 10.28 -7.40
C ASP A 294 -8.82 9.02 -7.80
N GLU A 295 -9.30 8.24 -6.82
CA GLU A 295 -10.14 7.06 -7.07
C GLU A 295 -11.53 7.49 -7.53
N VAL A 296 -12.03 6.87 -8.59
CA VAL A 296 -13.40 7.10 -9.07
C VAL A 296 -14.38 6.70 -7.97
N GLY A 297 -15.24 7.63 -7.63
CA GLY A 297 -16.28 7.54 -6.64
C GLY A 297 -15.90 8.08 -5.27
N PHE A 298 -14.63 8.38 -5.00
CA PHE A 298 -14.20 8.85 -3.69
C PHE A 298 -14.79 10.24 -3.39
N GLN A 299 -15.54 10.36 -2.28
CA GLN A 299 -16.22 11.59 -1.88
C GLN A 299 -15.51 12.29 -0.71
N GLY A 300 -14.69 11.57 0.04
CA GLY A 300 -13.91 12.14 1.12
C GLY A 300 -13.57 11.14 2.20
N MET A 301 -12.74 11.59 3.14
CA MET A 301 -12.30 10.82 4.29
C MET A 301 -12.29 11.69 5.54
N GLN A 302 -12.73 11.11 6.65
CA GLN A 302 -12.66 11.68 7.97
C GLN A 302 -11.79 10.80 8.86
N VAL A 303 -10.96 11.44 9.66
CA VAL A 303 -10.08 10.75 10.62
C VAL A 303 -10.44 11.24 12.01
N THR A 304 -10.60 10.30 12.94
CA THR A 304 -10.88 10.59 14.34
C THR A 304 -9.81 9.93 15.20
N ILE A 305 -9.16 10.72 16.05
CA ILE A 305 -8.18 10.26 17.03
C ILE A 305 -8.77 10.49 18.41
N ASP A 306 -9.00 9.41 19.16
CA ASP A 306 -9.68 9.45 20.44
C ASP A 306 -8.77 9.85 21.61
N GLU A 307 -9.28 9.73 22.85
CA GLU A 307 -8.55 10.12 24.07
C GLU A 307 -7.31 9.25 24.34
N ASP A 308 -7.30 8.02 23.83
CA ASP A 308 -6.21 7.04 24.00
C ASP A 308 -5.19 7.13 22.85
N GLY A 309 -5.49 7.94 21.83
CA GLY A 309 -4.66 8.10 20.64
C GLY A 309 -4.89 7.01 19.61
N GLU A 310 -6.00 6.29 19.69
CA GLU A 310 -6.40 5.34 18.66
C GLU A 310 -7.05 6.09 17.50
N MET A 311 -6.60 5.73 16.29
CA MET A 311 -7.04 6.37 15.06
C MET A 311 -8.10 5.52 14.37
N THR A 312 -9.22 6.14 14.03
CA THR A 312 -10.26 5.59 13.17
C THR A 312 -10.37 6.42 11.90
N MET A 313 -10.55 5.75 10.77
CA MET A 313 -10.65 6.38 9.46
C MET A 313 -11.95 5.95 8.81
N THR A 314 -12.74 6.92 8.35
CA THR A 314 -14.00 6.67 7.66
C THR A 314 -13.93 7.32 6.29
N SER A 315 -14.11 6.54 5.25
CA SER A 315 -14.17 7.04 3.87
C SER A 315 -15.57 6.88 3.29
N SER A 316 -15.99 7.84 2.48
CA SER A 316 -17.23 7.75 1.71
C SER A 316 -16.92 7.59 0.22
N LYS A 317 -17.71 6.74 -0.44
CA LYS A 317 -17.62 6.46 -1.86
C LYS A 317 -19.03 6.41 -2.46
N THR A 318 -19.22 7.09 -3.58
CA THR A 318 -20.48 7.10 -4.34
C THR A 318 -20.16 6.87 -5.81
N THR A 319 -20.81 5.89 -6.43
CA THR A 319 -20.58 5.58 -7.84
C THR A 319 -21.89 5.61 -8.63
N VAL A 320 -21.82 6.12 -9.85
CA VAL A 320 -22.89 6.04 -10.86
C VAL A 320 -22.42 5.12 -11.98
N SER A 321 -23.31 4.28 -12.50
CA SER A 321 -22.99 3.34 -13.58
C SER A 321 -24.23 3.04 -14.40
N ILE A 322 -24.06 2.71 -15.68
CA ILE A 322 -25.17 2.31 -16.54
C ILE A 322 -25.41 0.79 -16.47
N ASN A 323 -26.69 0.40 -16.35
CA ASN A 323 -27.08 -1.00 -16.49
C ASN A 323 -27.19 -1.36 -17.99
N GLU A 324 -26.04 -1.69 -18.60
CA GLU A 324 -25.96 -1.95 -20.03
C GLU A 324 -26.89 -3.08 -20.48
N ASP A 325 -26.99 -4.16 -19.70
CA ASP A 325 -27.75 -5.34 -20.10
C ASP A 325 -29.26 -5.08 -20.03
N LYS A 326 -29.72 -4.30 -19.05
CA LYS A 326 -31.09 -3.80 -19.01
C LYS A 326 -31.40 -2.96 -20.24
N ARG A 327 -30.55 -1.98 -20.56
CA ARG A 327 -30.77 -1.11 -21.73
C ARG A 327 -30.69 -1.89 -23.05
N ARG A 328 -29.77 -2.84 -23.20
CA ARG A 328 -29.70 -3.72 -24.38
C ARG A 328 -30.97 -4.53 -24.57
N ARG A 329 -31.55 -5.08 -23.49
CA ARG A 329 -32.83 -5.81 -23.56
C ARG A 329 -33.99 -4.90 -23.96
N GLN A 330 -34.03 -3.68 -23.44
CA GLN A 330 -35.07 -2.70 -23.80
C GLN A 330 -34.97 -2.28 -25.27
N ILE A 331 -33.75 -2.00 -25.76
CA ILE A 331 -33.49 -1.75 -27.17
C ILE A 331 -33.93 -2.98 -28.00
N ALA A 332 -33.64 -4.20 -27.53
CA ALA A 332 -34.00 -5.44 -28.20
C ALA A 332 -35.51 -5.69 -28.28
N ALA A 333 -36.25 -5.35 -27.22
CA ALA A 333 -37.68 -5.58 -27.07
C ALA A 333 -38.55 -4.54 -27.78
N ALA A 334 -38.02 -3.33 -28.00
CA ALA A 334 -38.75 -2.27 -28.70
C ALA A 334 -39.13 -2.70 -30.13
N ALA A 335 -40.44 -2.74 -30.38
CA ALA A 335 -41.04 -3.20 -31.63
C ALA A 335 -41.54 -2.04 -32.50
N THR A 336 -41.81 -0.88 -31.90
CA THR A 336 -42.29 0.33 -32.58
C THR A 336 -41.39 1.53 -32.36
N ARG A 337 -41.58 2.58 -33.17
CA ARG A 337 -40.88 3.84 -32.99
C ARG A 337 -41.16 4.48 -31.63
N GLY A 338 -42.40 4.40 -31.14
CA GLY A 338 -42.80 4.92 -29.82
C GLY A 338 -42.14 4.19 -28.65
N ASP A 339 -42.02 2.85 -28.73
CA ASP A 339 -41.27 2.07 -27.72
C ASP A 339 -39.82 2.52 -27.67
N MET A 340 -39.18 2.67 -28.84
CA MET A 340 -37.79 3.10 -28.92
C MET A 340 -37.59 4.53 -28.45
N GLN A 341 -38.54 5.44 -28.67
CA GLN A 341 -38.49 6.80 -28.13
C GLN A 341 -38.46 6.80 -26.60
N SER A 342 -39.23 5.91 -25.97
CA SER A 342 -39.21 5.74 -24.52
C SER A 342 -37.86 5.24 -24.02
N VAL A 343 -37.24 4.29 -24.74
CA VAL A 343 -35.89 3.79 -24.42
C VAL A 343 -34.83 4.87 -24.60
N VAL A 344 -34.93 5.67 -25.67
CA VAL A 344 -34.04 6.80 -25.93
C VAL A 344 -34.14 7.84 -24.82
N ALA A 345 -35.35 8.20 -24.38
CA ALA A 345 -35.53 9.15 -23.29
C ALA A 345 -34.88 8.67 -21.98
N LEU A 346 -34.98 7.37 -21.66
CA LEU A 346 -34.31 6.78 -20.50
C LEU A 346 -32.78 6.76 -20.63
N LEU A 347 -32.26 6.48 -21.82
CA LEU A 347 -30.82 6.53 -22.10
C LEU A 347 -30.27 7.96 -22.03
N GLU A 348 -31.04 8.96 -22.46
CA GLU A 348 -30.69 10.37 -22.34
C GLU A 348 -30.69 10.81 -20.86
N GLN A 349 -31.64 10.34 -20.05
CA GLN A 349 -31.63 10.55 -18.60
C GLN A 349 -30.42 9.89 -17.92
N ASP A 350 -30.13 8.63 -18.25
CA ASP A 350 -28.96 7.92 -17.71
C ASP A 350 -27.65 8.62 -18.11
N LEU A 351 -27.55 9.09 -19.37
CA LEU A 351 -26.40 9.83 -19.87
C LEU A 351 -26.20 11.13 -19.08
N GLN A 352 -27.27 11.88 -18.83
CA GLN A 352 -27.19 13.10 -18.01
C GLN A 352 -26.69 12.79 -16.59
N GLN A 353 -27.21 11.73 -15.95
CA GLN A 353 -26.76 11.31 -14.63
C GLN A 353 -25.28 10.89 -14.61
N LEU A 354 -24.81 10.24 -15.68
CA LEU A 354 -23.41 9.87 -15.83
C LEU A 354 -22.51 11.06 -16.13
N GLU A 355 -22.95 12.05 -16.92
CA GLU A 355 -22.18 13.27 -17.17
C GLU A 355 -22.05 14.12 -15.90
N ASP A 356 -23.14 14.24 -15.13
CA ASP A 356 -23.10 14.85 -13.79
C ASP A 356 -22.22 14.04 -12.84
N GLY A 357 -22.33 12.70 -12.87
CA GLY A 357 -21.49 11.78 -12.13
C GLY A 357 -20.00 11.96 -12.46
N LEU A 358 -19.64 12.08 -13.74
CA LEU A 358 -18.27 12.30 -14.19
C LEU A 358 -17.72 13.63 -13.64
N ARG A 359 -18.51 14.71 -13.67
CA ARG A 359 -18.15 16.00 -13.09
C ARG A 359 -17.92 15.93 -11.58
N LEU A 360 -18.64 15.05 -10.89
CA LEU A 360 -18.53 14.82 -9.45
C LEU A 360 -17.57 13.67 -9.08
N ASN A 361 -16.78 13.16 -10.03
CA ASN A 361 -15.90 12.00 -9.85
C ASN A 361 -16.63 10.76 -9.34
N GLN A 362 -17.86 10.51 -9.75
CA GLN A 362 -18.68 9.34 -9.37
C GLN A 362 -18.65 8.23 -10.43
N CYS A 363 -18.21 8.53 -11.64
CA CYS A 363 -17.99 7.54 -12.69
C CYS A 363 -16.80 7.96 -13.55
N ASP A 364 -16.28 7.04 -14.35
CA ASP A 364 -15.25 7.35 -15.32
C ASP A 364 -15.84 7.71 -16.69
N ALA A 365 -14.99 8.20 -17.60
CA ALA A 365 -15.41 8.51 -18.96
C ALA A 365 -15.85 7.28 -19.75
N ALA A 366 -15.41 6.06 -19.37
CA ALA A 366 -15.79 4.85 -20.07
C ALA A 366 -17.27 4.49 -19.82
N GLU A 367 -17.78 4.76 -18.61
CA GLU A 367 -19.22 4.64 -18.28
C GLU A 367 -20.08 5.58 -19.13
N VAL A 368 -19.66 6.84 -19.30
CA VAL A 368 -20.34 7.81 -20.17
C VAL A 368 -20.35 7.33 -21.63
N GLU A 369 -19.21 6.83 -22.12
CA GLU A 369 -19.10 6.34 -23.51
C GLU A 369 -19.96 5.09 -23.77
N LYS A 370 -20.16 4.22 -22.78
CA LYS A 370 -21.10 3.10 -22.90
C LYS A 370 -22.54 3.59 -23.09
N ALA A 371 -22.98 4.59 -22.33
CA ALA A 371 -24.30 5.18 -22.48
C ALA A 371 -24.50 5.83 -23.84
N LYS A 372 -23.51 6.60 -24.33
CA LYS A 372 -23.55 7.19 -25.68
C LYS A 372 -23.67 6.13 -26.78
N LYS A 373 -22.93 5.03 -26.69
CA LYS A 373 -23.03 3.92 -27.67
C LYS A 373 -24.41 3.27 -27.68
N LEU A 374 -25.01 3.05 -26.50
CA LEU A 374 -26.36 2.51 -26.40
C LEU A 374 -27.40 3.48 -26.98
N LEU A 375 -27.22 4.78 -26.73
CA LEU A 375 -28.08 5.83 -27.28
C LEU A 375 -27.99 5.90 -28.81
N GLU A 376 -26.78 5.82 -29.37
CA GLU A 376 -26.56 5.78 -30.82
C GLU A 376 -27.21 4.55 -31.45
N GLN A 377 -27.00 3.36 -30.85
CA GLN A 377 -27.64 2.11 -31.28
C GLN A 377 -29.17 2.19 -31.24
N ALA A 378 -29.73 2.81 -30.19
CA ALA A 378 -31.17 3.01 -30.07
C ALA A 378 -31.70 3.95 -31.17
N LYS A 379 -30.99 5.06 -31.46
CA LYS A 379 -31.36 6.02 -32.52
C LYS A 379 -31.27 5.39 -33.92
N GLU A 380 -30.22 4.61 -34.19
CA GLU A 380 -30.09 3.87 -35.47
C GLU A 380 -31.24 2.88 -35.66
N ARG A 381 -31.56 2.10 -34.61
CA ARG A 381 -32.66 1.14 -34.65
C ARG A 381 -34.02 1.82 -34.77
N MET A 382 -34.23 2.96 -34.12
CA MET A 382 -35.47 3.75 -34.22
C MET A 382 -35.79 4.11 -35.67
N GLY A 383 -34.80 4.45 -36.50
CA GLY A 383 -35.00 4.76 -37.91
C GLY A 383 -35.44 3.57 -38.77
N ARG A 384 -35.32 2.33 -38.26
CA ARG A 384 -35.69 1.09 -38.95
C ARG A 384 -37.00 0.49 -38.43
N LEU A 385 -37.55 1.00 -37.33
CA LEU A 385 -38.75 0.47 -36.71
C LEU A 385 -40.01 1.09 -37.34
N PRO A 386 -41.11 0.32 -37.42
CA PRO A 386 -42.35 0.82 -37.97
C PRO A 386 -42.96 1.91 -37.08
N ASP A 387 -43.50 2.93 -37.73
CA ASP A 387 -44.23 4.03 -37.10
C ASP A 387 -45.71 3.65 -37.00
N ARG A 388 -46.05 2.84 -35.99
CA ARG A 388 -47.39 2.33 -35.70
C ARG A 388 -47.56 2.07 -34.21
N ASP A 389 -48.80 1.88 -33.79
CA ASP A 389 -49.09 1.39 -32.45
C ASP A 389 -48.61 -0.06 -32.26
N ALA A 390 -48.14 -0.34 -31.04
CA ALA A 390 -47.71 -1.67 -30.64
C ALA A 390 -48.93 -2.58 -30.46
N SER A 391 -48.81 -3.82 -30.92
CA SER A 391 -49.82 -4.84 -30.65
C SER A 391 -49.82 -5.22 -29.15
N PRO A 392 -50.90 -5.82 -28.63
CA PRO A 392 -50.97 -6.22 -27.22
C PRO A 392 -49.82 -7.14 -26.77
N ALA A 393 -49.33 -8.01 -27.68
CA ALA A 393 -48.19 -8.89 -27.40
C ALA A 393 -46.86 -8.12 -27.31
N GLU A 394 -46.65 -7.13 -28.20
CA GLU A 394 -45.47 -6.25 -28.21
C GLU A 394 -45.47 -5.32 -26.98
N GLN A 395 -46.63 -4.76 -26.61
CA GLN A 395 -46.80 -3.96 -25.39
C GLN A 395 -46.46 -4.75 -24.13
N ASN A 396 -46.94 -5.99 -24.02
CA ASN A 396 -46.63 -6.84 -22.88
C ASN A 396 -45.13 -7.17 -22.81
N ALA A 397 -44.50 -7.49 -23.95
CA ALA A 397 -43.06 -7.76 -24.02
C ALA A 397 -42.23 -6.53 -23.62
N MET A 398 -42.61 -5.33 -24.07
CA MET A 398 -41.95 -4.08 -23.72
C MET A 398 -42.11 -3.75 -22.23
N THR A 399 -43.33 -3.90 -21.69
CA THR A 399 -43.63 -3.62 -20.27
C THR A 399 -42.81 -4.50 -19.32
N ILE A 400 -42.67 -5.80 -19.62
CA ILE A 400 -41.85 -6.73 -18.82
C ILE A 400 -40.38 -6.30 -18.83
N ASN A 401 -39.83 -5.92 -19.98
CA ASN A 401 -38.43 -5.50 -20.11
C ASN A 401 -38.15 -4.09 -19.55
N MET A 402 -39.19 -3.30 -19.27
CA MET A 402 -39.07 -2.02 -18.58
C MET A 402 -38.98 -2.19 -17.06
N LEU A 403 -39.69 -3.17 -16.50
CA LEU A 403 -39.73 -3.47 -15.07
C LEU A 403 -38.48 -4.19 -14.56
N ILE A 404 -37.94 -5.13 -15.36
CA ILE A 404 -36.72 -5.90 -15.04
C ILE A 404 -35.49 -5.08 -15.44
#